data_AF-A0A914KSX1-F1
#
_entry.id   AF-A0A914KSX1-F1
#
_cell.length_a   1.000
_cell.length_b   1.000
_cell.length_c   1.000
_cell.angle_alpha   90.00
_cell.angle_beta   90.00
_cell.angle_gamma   90.00
#
_symmetry.space_group_name_H-M   'P 1'
#
loop_
_entity.id
_entity.type
_entity.pdbx_description
1 polymer ?
#
loop_
_entity_poly.entity_id
_entity_poly.type
_entity_poly.pdbx_seq_one_letter_code
_entity_poly.pdbx_strand_id
1 'polypeptide(L)'
;MEESIFDRKDSSDKEEEHFGSTVINEMQLTALKREFQVCHYPDVGLQNLLAKKIGLPRDVIGEWFKNERQKARQNSSDKKEEHFGSTVINEIQLEALEQSFESCPFPDVYIRDELANNIGITEARVQIWFQNNRAKKRRESLMNNN
;
A
#
# COMPACT_ATOMS: atom_id res chain seq x y z
N MET A 1 -1.17 58.50 -6.34
CA MET A 1 -0.64 58.84 -5.00
C MET A 1 -1.72 58.36 -4.05
N GLU A 2 -1.55 57.36 -3.20
CA GLU A 2 -0.38 56.65 -2.67
C GLU A 2 -0.80 55.19 -2.37
N GLU A 3 0.21 54.34 -2.26
CA GLU A 3 0.17 52.92 -1.92
C GLU A 3 -0.46 52.66 -0.54
N SER A 4 -0.88 51.41 -0.26
CA SER A 4 -0.40 50.68 0.93
C SER A 4 -1.03 49.28 1.08
N ILE A 5 -0.18 48.28 0.82
CA ILE A 5 0.12 47.13 1.68
C ILE A 5 -0.95 46.03 1.82
N PHE A 6 -0.75 44.99 1.01
CA PHE A 6 -0.60 43.59 1.41
C PHE A 6 -1.21 43.15 2.75
N ASP A 7 -2.32 42.43 2.67
CA ASP A 7 -2.63 41.37 3.64
C ASP A 7 -2.70 40.04 2.88
N ARG A 8 -1.54 39.40 2.70
CA ARG A 8 -1.47 37.95 2.51
C ARG A 8 -2.11 37.35 3.75
N LYS A 9 -3.31 36.82 3.60
CA LYS A 9 -3.82 35.81 4.52
C LYS A 9 -3.10 34.50 4.18
N ASP A 10 -1.85 34.39 4.62
CA ASP A 10 -1.16 33.11 4.74
C ASP A 10 -1.74 32.40 5.96
N SER A 11 -2.94 31.84 5.82
CA SER A 11 -3.43 30.81 6.74
C SER A 11 -2.79 29.50 6.28
N SER A 12 -1.52 29.33 6.64
CA SER A 12 -0.92 28.00 6.75
C SER A 12 -1.57 27.34 7.96
N ASP A 13 -2.79 26.82 7.78
CA ASP A 13 -3.36 25.81 8.67
C ASP A 13 -2.46 24.58 8.53
N LYS A 14 -1.42 24.54 9.36
CA LYS A 14 -0.54 23.38 9.48
C LYS A 14 -1.36 22.28 10.12
N GLU A 15 -1.80 21.34 9.30
CA GLU A 15 -2.38 20.07 9.73
C GLU A 15 -1.32 19.28 10.51
N GLU A 16 -1.18 19.58 11.80
CA GLU A 16 -0.39 18.80 12.73
C GLU A 16 -1.15 17.50 13.04
N GLU A 17 -0.71 16.37 12.46
CA GLU A 17 -1.26 15.06 12.81
C GLU A 17 -0.73 14.64 14.20
N HIS A 18 -1.64 14.58 15.17
CA HIS A 18 -1.34 14.13 16.54
C HIS A 18 -1.42 12.61 16.65
N PHE A 19 -0.33 11.98 17.12
CA PHE A 19 -0.26 10.56 17.44
C PHE A 19 0.00 10.41 18.95
N GLY A 20 -1.08 10.26 19.73
CA GLY A 20 -1.02 10.34 21.19
C GLY A 20 -0.53 11.73 21.64
N SER A 21 0.52 11.79 22.46
CA SER A 21 1.17 13.06 22.85
C SER A 21 2.22 13.55 21.85
N THR A 22 2.49 12.81 20.77
CA THR A 22 3.53 13.15 19.79
C THR A 22 2.92 13.97 18.65
N VAL A 23 3.46 15.16 18.43
CA VAL A 23 3.14 16.01 17.28
C VAL A 23 4.09 15.66 16.14
N ILE A 24 3.56 15.21 15.01
CA ILE A 24 4.35 14.97 13.81
C ILE A 24 4.32 16.25 12.97
N ASN A 25 5.48 16.89 12.81
CA ASN A 25 5.57 18.09 11.98
C ASN A 25 5.65 17.77 10.48
N GLU A 26 5.50 18.80 9.65
CA GLU A 26 5.48 18.67 8.19
C GLU A 26 6.75 18.01 7.61
N MET A 27 7.94 18.32 8.15
CA MET A 27 9.20 17.72 7.69
C MET A 27 9.27 16.23 8.03
N GLN A 28 8.84 15.86 9.23
CA GLN A 28 8.76 14.46 9.68
C GLN A 28 7.73 13.68 8.87
N LEU A 29 6.56 14.26 8.62
CA LEU A 29 5.51 13.67 7.80
C LEU A 29 5.96 13.47 6.35
N THR A 30 6.64 14.47 5.77
CA THR A 30 7.20 14.38 4.42
C THR A 30 8.24 13.27 4.32
N ALA A 31 9.11 13.13 5.32
CA ALA A 31 10.08 12.04 5.38
C ALA A 31 9.39 10.67 5.48
N LEU A 32 8.36 10.54 6.32
CA LEU A 32 7.58 9.30 6.45
C LEU A 32 6.87 8.92 5.15
N LYS A 33 6.21 9.89 4.47
CA LYS A 33 5.56 9.66 3.17
C LYS A 33 6.55 9.25 2.08
N ARG A 34 7.74 9.87 2.04
CA ARG A 34 8.79 9.49 1.08
C ARG A 34 9.26 8.05 1.31
N GLU A 35 9.51 7.68 2.56
CA GLU A 35 9.95 6.32 2.90
C GLU A 35 8.84 5.30 2.66
N PHE A 36 7.58 5.68 2.87
CA PHE A 36 6.40 4.85 2.54
C PHE A 36 6.34 4.48 1.06
N GLN A 37 6.63 5.42 0.15
CA GLN A 37 6.68 5.14 -1.30
C GLN A 37 7.76 4.13 -1.69
N VAL A 38 8.85 4.04 -0.93
CA VAL A 38 9.95 3.09 -1.17
C VAL A 38 9.68 1.75 -0.49
N CYS A 39 9.11 1.77 0.71
CA CYS A 39 8.83 0.57 1.48
C CYS A 39 7.62 0.77 2.42
N HIS A 40 6.52 0.08 2.13
CA HIS A 40 5.29 0.15 2.91
C HIS A 40 5.35 -0.60 4.27
N TYR A 41 6.33 -1.48 4.45
CA TYR A 41 6.49 -2.33 5.64
C TYR A 41 7.92 -2.22 6.18
N PRO A 42 8.27 -1.10 6.83
CA PRO A 42 9.59 -0.96 7.42
C PRO A 42 9.75 -1.97 8.55
N ASP A 43 10.84 -2.74 8.50
CA ASP A 43 11.22 -3.63 9.59
C ASP A 43 11.65 -2.83 10.84
N VAL A 44 11.89 -3.53 11.95
CA VAL A 44 12.30 -2.89 13.22
C VAL A 44 13.62 -2.12 13.07
N GLY A 45 14.52 -2.56 12.18
CA GLY A 45 15.79 -1.89 11.91
C GLY A 45 15.58 -0.54 11.22
N LEU A 46 14.77 -0.52 10.16
CA LEU A 46 14.40 0.70 9.44
C LEU A 46 13.58 1.64 10.31
N GLN A 47 12.64 1.14 11.11
CA GLN A 47 11.89 1.97 12.07
C GLN A 47 12.83 2.66 13.08
N ASN A 48 13.85 1.96 13.58
CA ASN A 48 14.85 2.54 14.48
C ASN A 48 15.74 3.58 13.78
N LEU A 49 16.12 3.32 12.53
CA LEU A 49 16.88 4.28 11.73
C LEU A 49 16.08 5.55 11.47
N LEU A 50 14.81 5.41 11.10
CA LEU A 50 13.90 6.53 10.91
C LEU A 50 13.68 7.28 12.22
N ALA A 51 13.45 6.58 13.34
CA ALA A 51 13.32 7.20 14.66
C ALA A 51 14.49 8.12 15.01
N LYS A 52 15.73 7.65 14.77
CA LYS A 52 16.94 8.46 14.96
C LYS A 52 17.07 9.61 13.96
N LYS A 53 16.67 9.39 12.70
CA LYS A 53 16.80 10.35 11.59
C LYS A 53 15.81 11.51 11.67
N ILE A 54 14.57 11.24 12.06
CA ILE A 54 13.47 12.24 12.08
C ILE A 54 13.06 12.65 13.50
N GLY A 55 13.67 12.04 14.53
CA GLY A 55 13.44 12.40 15.94
C GLY A 55 12.06 11.99 16.47
N LEU A 56 11.44 10.96 15.88
CA LEU A 56 10.15 10.44 16.34
C LEU A 56 10.33 9.12 17.11
N PRO A 57 9.48 8.82 18.11
CA PRO A 57 9.48 7.52 18.76
C PRO A 57 9.23 6.40 17.73
N ARG A 58 9.96 5.28 17.87
CA ARG A 58 9.83 4.11 16.98
C ARG A 58 8.37 3.62 16.89
N ASP A 59 7.67 3.60 18.02
CA ASP A 59 6.29 3.12 18.07
C ASP A 59 5.34 4.04 17.29
N VAL A 60 5.56 5.36 17.33
CA VAL A 60 4.81 6.34 16.54
C VAL A 60 5.04 6.11 15.05
N ILE A 61 6.27 5.83 14.63
CA ILE A 61 6.58 5.49 13.23
C ILE A 61 5.88 4.19 12.83
N GLY A 62 5.98 3.15 13.66
CA GLY A 62 5.32 1.86 13.39
C GLY A 62 3.80 1.99 13.26
N GLU A 63 3.19 2.80 14.13
CA GLU A 63 1.76 3.10 14.12
C GLU A 63 1.36 3.97 12.93
N TRP A 64 2.15 4.99 12.60
CA TRP A 64 1.94 5.82 11.41
C TRP A 64 1.95 4.96 10.14
N PHE A 65 2.96 4.11 9.94
CA PHE A 65 3.01 3.19 8.79
C PHE A 65 1.83 2.21 8.77
N LYS A 66 1.35 1.77 9.94
CA LYS A 66 0.17 0.91 10.05
C LYS A 66 -1.11 1.64 9.62
N ASN A 67 -1.28 2.88 10.08
CA ASN A 67 -2.45 3.70 9.75
C ASN A 67 -2.41 4.13 8.28
N GLU A 68 -1.24 4.49 7.75
CA GLU A 68 -1.06 4.86 6.35
C GLU A 68 -1.42 3.70 5.40
N ARG A 69 -1.07 2.46 5.76
CA ARG A 69 -1.55 1.26 5.05
C ARG A 69 -3.06 1.05 5.14
N GLN A 70 -3.68 1.42 6.26
CA GLN A 70 -5.14 1.33 6.40
C GLN A 70 -5.84 2.40 5.55
N LYS A 71 -5.33 3.64 5.54
CA LYS A 71 -5.80 4.72 4.65
C LYS A 71 -5.69 4.32 3.18
N ALA A 72 -4.57 3.72 2.77
CA ALA A 72 -4.39 3.21 1.40
C ALA A 72 -5.44 2.15 1.01
N ARG A 73 -5.86 1.29 1.95
CA ARG A 73 -6.93 0.30 1.73
C ARG A 73 -8.32 0.95 1.65
N GLN A 74 -8.58 1.97 2.46
CA GLN A 74 -9.86 2.68 2.48
C GLN A 74 -10.07 3.55 1.24
N ASN A 75 -8.99 4.13 0.69
CA ASN A 75 -9.03 4.82 -0.61
C ASN A 75 -9.44 3.91 -1.78
N SER A 76 -9.24 2.59 -1.67
CA SER A 76 -9.71 1.62 -2.66
C SER A 76 -11.21 1.34 -2.53
N SER A 77 -11.80 1.51 -1.35
CA SER A 77 -13.24 1.33 -1.11
C SER A 77 -14.08 2.58 -1.39
N ASP A 78 -13.50 3.79 -1.29
CA ASP A 78 -14.20 5.05 -1.62
C ASP A 78 -14.21 5.37 -3.13
N LYS A 79 -13.42 4.64 -3.93
CA LYS A 79 -13.63 4.55 -5.38
C LYS A 79 -14.85 3.67 -5.64
N LYS A 80 -16.02 4.30 -5.56
CA LYS A 80 -17.33 3.80 -6.01
C LYS A 80 -17.20 2.84 -7.19
N GLU A 81 -17.74 1.65 -7.00
CA GLU A 81 -18.51 0.88 -7.98
C GLU A 81 -18.37 1.29 -9.45
N GLU A 82 -17.29 0.86 -10.09
CA GLU A 82 -17.38 0.28 -11.43
C GLU A 82 -16.74 -1.11 -11.37
N HIS A 83 -17.43 -2.02 -10.66
CA HIS A 83 -17.18 -3.45 -10.78
C HIS A 83 -17.54 -3.87 -12.21
N PHE A 84 -16.61 -3.73 -13.14
CA PHE A 84 -16.71 -4.39 -14.44
C PHE A 84 -16.70 -5.89 -14.19
N GLY A 85 -17.88 -6.48 -14.33
CA GLY A 85 -18.14 -7.88 -14.09
C GLY A 85 -17.36 -8.77 -15.03
N SER A 86 -16.80 -9.84 -14.47
CA SER A 86 -16.97 -11.17 -15.03
C SER A 86 -16.69 -12.20 -13.94
N THR A 87 -17.60 -13.16 -13.78
CA THR A 87 -17.40 -14.39 -12.97
C THR A 87 -16.43 -15.36 -13.65
N VAL A 88 -15.98 -15.05 -14.86
CA VAL A 88 -15.08 -15.87 -15.69
C VAL A 88 -13.80 -15.09 -15.96
N ILE A 89 -12.67 -15.63 -15.50
CA ILE A 89 -11.33 -15.16 -15.87
C ILE A 89 -11.14 -15.48 -17.35
N ASN A 90 -10.89 -14.46 -18.17
CA ASN A 90 -10.61 -14.66 -19.60
C ASN A 90 -9.16 -15.12 -19.83
N GLU A 91 -8.83 -15.53 -21.05
CA GLU A 91 -7.52 -16.09 -21.40
C GLU A 91 -6.37 -15.10 -21.16
N ILE A 92 -6.55 -13.82 -21.50
CA ILE A 92 -5.54 -12.76 -21.32
C ILE A 92 -5.28 -12.51 -19.82
N GLN A 93 -6.33 -12.48 -19.01
CA GLN A 93 -6.24 -12.34 -17.56
C GLN A 93 -5.54 -13.55 -16.94
N LEU A 94 -5.83 -14.76 -17.44
CA LEU A 94 -5.18 -15.98 -16.99
C LEU A 94 -3.69 -15.97 -17.31
N GLU A 95 -3.30 -15.62 -18.53
CA GLU A 95 -1.90 -15.54 -18.96
C GLU A 95 -1.09 -14.56 -18.07
N ALA A 96 -1.65 -13.38 -17.80
CA ALA A 96 -1.01 -12.40 -16.91
C ALA A 96 -0.87 -12.92 -15.46
N LEU A 97 -1.88 -13.63 -14.95
CA LEU A 97 -1.83 -14.26 -13.63
C LEU A 97 -0.76 -15.37 -13.57
N GLU A 98 -0.66 -16.19 -14.62
CA GLU A 98 0.32 -17.28 -14.74
C GLU A 98 1.75 -16.74 -14.84
N GLN A 99 2.00 -15.74 -15.69
CA GLN A 99 3.30 -15.08 -15.82
C GLN A 99 3.76 -14.45 -14.50
N SER A 100 2.83 -13.79 -13.80
CA SER A 100 3.10 -13.23 -12.47
C SER A 100 3.42 -14.32 -11.45
N PHE A 101 2.70 -15.45 -11.50
CA PHE A 101 2.90 -16.58 -10.59
C PHE A 101 4.25 -17.28 -10.78
N GLU A 102 4.70 -17.44 -12.02
CA GLU A 102 6.03 -17.98 -12.32
C GLU A 102 7.14 -17.11 -11.73
N SER A 103 6.96 -15.79 -11.83
CA SER A 103 7.92 -14.80 -11.32
C SER A 103 7.88 -14.71 -9.79
N CYS A 104 6.68 -14.72 -9.19
CA CYS A 104 6.49 -14.59 -7.75
C CYS A 104 5.21 -15.33 -7.29
N PRO A 105 5.30 -16.57 -6.76
CA PRO A 105 4.13 -17.32 -6.28
C PRO A 105 3.49 -16.76 -5.00
N PHE A 106 4.16 -15.83 -4.32
CA PHE A 106 3.74 -15.22 -3.05
C PHE A 106 3.73 -13.69 -3.18
N PRO A 107 2.90 -13.13 -4.08
CA PRO A 107 2.82 -11.68 -4.26
C PRO A 107 2.21 -11.04 -3.01
N ASP A 108 2.78 -9.91 -2.59
CA ASP A 108 2.20 -9.12 -1.51
C ASP A 108 0.92 -8.39 -1.97
N VAL A 109 0.29 -7.64 -1.06
CA VAL A 109 -0.97 -6.93 -1.35
C VAL A 109 -0.82 -5.87 -2.44
N TYR A 110 0.34 -5.23 -2.57
CA TYR A 110 0.57 -4.19 -3.58
C TYR A 110 0.71 -4.82 -4.96
N ILE A 111 1.52 -5.88 -5.08
CA ILE A 111 1.71 -6.61 -6.35
C ILE A 111 0.36 -7.17 -6.83
N ARG A 112 -0.47 -7.67 -5.91
CA ARG A 112 -1.81 -8.16 -6.26
C ARG A 112 -2.77 -7.03 -6.68
N ASP A 113 -2.70 -5.88 -6.04
CA ASP A 113 -3.52 -4.72 -6.40
C ASP A 113 -3.11 -4.13 -7.75
N GLU A 114 -1.81 -3.99 -8.02
CA GLU A 114 -1.27 -3.58 -9.31
C GLU A 114 -1.68 -4.56 -10.42
N LEU A 115 -1.53 -5.87 -10.19
CA LEU A 115 -1.96 -6.89 -11.14
C LEU A 115 -3.47 -6.85 -11.38
N ALA A 116 -4.27 -6.70 -10.32
CA ALA A 116 -5.71 -6.57 -10.39
C ALA A 116 -6.15 -5.37 -11.25
N ASN A 117 -5.53 -4.22 -11.01
CA ASN A 117 -5.76 -3.00 -11.80
C ASN A 117 -5.37 -3.19 -13.28
N ASN A 118 -4.23 -3.83 -13.54
CA ASN A 118 -3.73 -4.07 -14.89
C ASN A 118 -4.62 -4.99 -15.72
N ILE A 119 -5.24 -6.00 -15.09
CA ILE A 119 -6.05 -7.01 -15.80
C ILE A 119 -7.56 -6.83 -15.61
N GLY A 120 -7.97 -5.75 -14.92
CA GLY A 120 -9.38 -5.38 -14.74
C GLY A 120 -10.18 -6.36 -13.89
N ILE A 121 -9.58 -6.92 -12.84
CA ILE A 121 -10.29 -7.75 -11.84
C ILE A 121 -10.05 -7.20 -10.43
N THR A 122 -10.70 -7.77 -9.42
CA THR A 122 -10.48 -7.33 -8.04
C THR A 122 -9.25 -7.98 -7.41
N GLU A 123 -8.57 -7.28 -6.51
CA GLU A 123 -7.45 -7.82 -5.71
C GLU A 123 -7.84 -9.13 -5.01
N ALA A 124 -9.07 -9.20 -4.51
CA ALA A 124 -9.61 -10.41 -3.89
C ALA A 124 -9.66 -11.61 -4.85
N ARG A 125 -9.95 -11.39 -6.14
CA ARG A 125 -9.90 -12.44 -7.17
C ARG A 125 -8.45 -12.89 -7.43
N VAL A 126 -7.51 -11.94 -7.53
CA VAL A 126 -6.08 -12.26 -7.64
C VAL A 126 -5.63 -13.09 -6.44
N GLN A 127 -5.96 -12.67 -5.21
CA GLN A 127 -5.61 -13.39 -3.98
C GLN A 127 -6.11 -14.84 -4.01
N ILE A 128 -7.39 -15.06 -4.34
CA ILE A 128 -7.99 -16.41 -4.38
C ILE A 128 -7.32 -17.27 -5.46
N TRP A 129 -7.06 -16.70 -6.64
CA TRP A 129 -6.40 -17.41 -7.73
C TRP A 129 -4.99 -17.89 -7.32
N PHE A 130 -4.20 -17.01 -6.69
CA PHE A 130 -2.87 -17.36 -6.18
C PHE A 130 -2.92 -18.44 -5.08
N GLN A 131 -3.91 -18.39 -4.19
CA GLN A 131 -4.13 -19.44 -3.19
C GLN A 131 -4.45 -20.79 -3.85
N ASN A 132 -5.33 -20.80 -4.85
CA ASN A 132 -5.73 -22.01 -5.57
C ASN A 132 -4.56 -22.62 -6.34
N ASN A 133 -3.73 -21.81 -7.00
CA ASN A 133 -2.56 -22.32 -7.72
C ASN A 133 -1.47 -22.87 -6.81
N ARG A 134 -1.20 -22.23 -5.66
CA ARG A 134 -0.31 -22.83 -4.65
C ARG A 134 -0.87 -24.14 -4.11
N ALA A 135 -2.18 -24.25 -3.92
CA ALA A 135 -2.81 -25.49 -3.49
C ALA A 135 -2.70 -26.59 -4.57
N LYS A 136 -2.88 -26.24 -5.85
CA LYS A 136 -2.70 -27.14 -6.99
C LYS A 136 -1.24 -27.65 -7.06
N LYS A 137 -0.26 -26.75 -7.05
CA LYS A 137 1.17 -27.10 -7.10
C LYS A 137 1.59 -28.01 -5.95
N ARG A 138 1.11 -27.73 -4.73
CA ARG A 138 1.34 -28.62 -3.57
C ARG A 138 0.74 -30.01 -3.76
N ARG A 139 -0.49 -30.10 -4.31
CA ARG A 139 -1.13 -31.39 -4.60
C ARG A 139 -0.36 -32.18 -5.66
N GLU A 140 0.11 -31.54 -6.72
CA GLU A 140 0.92 -32.17 -7.77
C GLU A 140 2.23 -32.73 -7.23
N SER A 141 2.95 -31.97 -6.38
CA SER A 141 4.17 -32.44 -5.73
C SER A 141 3.95 -33.65 -4.80
N LEU A 142 2.74 -33.79 -4.23
CA LEU A 142 2.38 -34.95 -3.38
C LEU A 142 1.99 -36.18 -4.20
N MET A 143 1.43 -35.99 -5.41
CA MET A 143 0.97 -37.08 -6.27
C MET A 143 2.10 -37.67 -7.14
N ASN A 144 3.15 -36.92 -7.44
CA ASN A 144 4.29 -37.37 -8.26
C ASN A 144 5.36 -38.19 -7.49
N ASN A 145 5.17 -38.45 -6.20
CA ASN A 145 6.12 -39.16 -5.34
C ASN A 145 5.69 -40.59 -4.97
N ASN A 146 4.97 -41.29 -5.86
CA ASN A 146 4.55 -42.68 -5.63
C ASN A 146 4.86 -43.60 -6.81
#